data_AF-A0A2P6VP59-F1
#
_entry.id   AF-A0A2P6VP59-F1
#
_cell.length_a   1.000
_cell.length_b   1.000
_cell.length_c   1.000
_cell.angle_alpha   90.00
_cell.angle_beta   90.00
_cell.angle_gamma   90.00
#
_symmetry.space_group_name_H-M   'P 1'
#
loop_
_entity.id
_entity.type
_entity.pdbx_description
1 polymer ?
#
loop_
_entity_poly.entity_id
_entity_poly.type
_entity_poly.pdbx_seq_one_letter_code
_entity_poly.pdbx_strand_id
1 'polypeptide(L)'
;MSSGQPPTEAAPKHKQQLLQDPPCQQQQQQQQQQQSGPSGGGLRSHAMSAADVDEEEAAEADEEVHRDEETSIKVTQSPGFLCHIEATAAFRMPAHTLFKQVITHPDNAAIFRHMDRCSYRRVLEDDGQGLRKVRVAHEASWRFLLLKGTFTTKLLVEEDEQALIMDFQLDPEGGGSGIMRKFHGRWTIRPHPADPQHASLSTLDQDLALGVYMPPPFDRILKRISCNQVKKIFEDVKKEADNVNRGRPTLCPWEEAKDKQFGEGQGEDAAPAAVPAAVPAAVPEAAPAAPAVAEPAA
;
A
#
# COMPACT_ATOMS: atom_id res chain seq x y z
N MET A 1 77.13 2.66 0.09
CA MET A 1 77.66 3.45 -1.03
C MET A 1 76.78 3.18 -2.25
N SER A 2 76.44 4.26 -2.97
CA SER A 2 75.60 4.38 -4.19
C SER A 2 74.13 3.98 -4.08
N SER A 3 73.13 4.89 -4.05
CA SER A 3 72.74 6.03 -4.92
C SER A 3 72.11 5.61 -6.25
N GLY A 4 70.84 5.94 -6.46
CA GLY A 4 70.19 5.92 -7.78
C GLY A 4 68.66 5.93 -7.77
N GLN A 5 68.07 7.13 -7.65
CA GLN A 5 66.73 7.51 -8.17
C GLN A 5 66.95 8.73 -9.09
N PRO A 6 66.02 9.15 -9.98
CA PRO A 6 64.94 8.46 -10.71
C PRO A 6 65.00 8.80 -12.23
N PRO A 7 63.93 8.55 -13.02
CA PRO A 7 63.20 9.73 -13.49
C PRO A 7 61.66 9.60 -13.56
N THR A 8 61.07 10.77 -13.32
CA THR A 8 59.78 11.37 -13.67
C THR A 8 59.00 10.75 -14.85
N GLU A 9 57.74 10.39 -14.62
CA GLU A 9 56.75 10.12 -15.67
C GLU A 9 55.57 11.10 -15.56
N ALA A 10 55.20 11.67 -16.70
CA ALA A 10 54.34 12.82 -16.86
C ALA A 10 52.86 12.44 -17.01
N ALA A 11 51.98 13.24 -16.41
CA ALA A 11 50.54 13.17 -16.56
C ALA A 11 50.05 13.62 -17.96
N PRO A 12 49.03 12.97 -18.55
CA PRO A 12 48.33 13.52 -19.70
C PRO A 12 47.18 14.43 -19.28
N LYS A 13 47.23 15.67 -19.76
CA LYS A 13 46.12 16.64 -19.77
C LYS A 13 45.19 16.28 -20.93
N HIS A 14 43.94 15.92 -20.65
CA HIS A 14 42.89 15.85 -21.67
C HIS A 14 41.99 17.09 -21.63
N LYS A 15 41.95 17.75 -22.79
CA LYS A 15 41.10 18.85 -23.21
C LYS A 15 39.61 18.57 -22.94
N GLN A 16 38.98 19.47 -22.20
CA GLN A 16 37.53 19.62 -22.14
C GLN A 16 37.15 20.74 -23.12
N GLN A 17 36.38 20.43 -24.16
CA GLN A 17 35.89 21.42 -25.11
C GLN A 17 34.45 21.07 -25.53
N LEU A 18 33.55 21.96 -25.12
CA LEU A 18 32.24 22.36 -25.68
C LEU A 18 31.33 21.29 -26.31
N LEU A 19 30.16 21.12 -25.70
CA LEU A 19 28.88 21.25 -26.41
C LEU A 19 27.83 21.74 -25.39
N GLN A 20 27.48 23.02 -25.44
CA GLN A 20 26.32 23.58 -24.75
C GLN A 20 25.35 24.06 -25.83
N ASP A 21 24.13 23.55 -25.76
CA ASP A 21 22.97 23.94 -26.57
C ASP A 21 21.85 24.50 -25.65
N PRO A 22 20.87 25.27 -26.17
CA PRO A 22 20.55 26.62 -25.70
C PRO A 22 19.16 26.75 -25.00
N PRO A 23 18.68 27.96 -24.62
CA PRO A 23 17.68 28.16 -23.57
C PRO A 23 16.24 28.12 -24.08
N CYS A 24 15.46 27.11 -23.67
CA CYS A 24 14.04 27.00 -24.03
C CYS A 24 13.09 27.73 -23.05
N GLN A 25 13.57 28.27 -21.92
CA GLN A 25 12.68 28.84 -20.89
C GLN A 25 12.39 30.35 -21.03
N GLN A 26 13.19 31.10 -21.78
CA GLN A 26 13.03 32.57 -21.84
C GLN A 26 11.96 33.03 -22.84
N GLN A 27 11.57 32.17 -23.80
CA GLN A 27 10.62 32.52 -24.85
C GLN A 27 9.15 32.31 -24.47
N GLN A 28 8.86 31.49 -23.44
CA GLN A 28 7.49 31.27 -22.95
C GLN A 28 6.98 32.40 -22.02
N GLN A 29 7.86 33.08 -21.28
CA GLN A 29 7.44 34.18 -20.40
C GLN A 29 7.06 35.46 -21.15
N GLN A 30 7.57 35.69 -22.37
CA GLN A 30 7.20 36.88 -23.16
C GLN A 30 5.85 36.75 -23.87
N GLN A 31 5.33 35.53 -24.09
CA GLN A 31 4.00 35.35 -24.71
C GLN A 31 2.83 35.57 -23.74
N GLN A 32 3.02 35.42 -22.43
CA GLN A 32 1.95 35.67 -21.44
C GLN A 32 1.75 37.14 -21.11
N GLN A 33 2.71 38.02 -21.41
CA GLN A 33 2.59 39.46 -21.10
C GLN A 33 1.92 40.29 -22.21
N GLN A 34 1.56 39.71 -23.35
CA GLN A 34 0.94 40.43 -24.47
C GLN A 34 -0.59 40.30 -24.56
N GLN A 35 -1.27 39.67 -23.59
CA GLN A 35 -2.75 39.53 -23.60
C GLN A 35 -3.50 40.39 -22.56
N SER A 36 -2.90 41.46 -22.06
CA SER A 36 -3.59 42.38 -21.15
C SER A 36 -3.42 43.83 -21.58
N GLY A 37 -4.41 44.32 -22.33
CA GLY A 37 -4.62 45.74 -22.63
C GLY A 37 -6.12 46.07 -22.63
N PRO A 38 -6.53 47.29 -22.22
CA PRO A 38 -7.81 47.52 -21.55
C PRO A 38 -8.87 48.17 -22.46
N SER A 39 -10.15 48.03 -22.09
CA SER A 39 -11.20 48.95 -22.53
C SER A 39 -12.31 49.11 -21.50
N GLY A 40 -12.35 50.32 -20.93
CA GLY A 40 -13.55 51.16 -20.94
C GLY A 40 -14.67 50.88 -19.95
N GLY A 41 -14.57 51.50 -18.78
CA GLY A 41 -15.54 52.50 -18.28
C GLY A 41 -16.97 52.06 -17.94
N GLY A 42 -17.30 52.11 -16.64
CA GLY A 42 -18.69 52.11 -16.17
C GLY A 42 -18.83 52.14 -14.64
N LEU A 43 -18.81 53.35 -14.07
CA LEU A 43 -19.15 53.62 -12.67
C LEU A 43 -20.54 53.09 -12.30
N ARG A 44 -20.63 52.30 -11.22
CA ARG A 44 -21.52 52.56 -10.06
C ARG A 44 -21.29 51.53 -8.95
N SER A 45 -20.78 52.02 -7.83
CA SER A 45 -20.77 51.36 -6.54
C SER A 45 -22.20 51.22 -6.00
N HIS A 46 -22.59 50.02 -5.61
CA HIS A 46 -23.16 49.82 -4.28
C HIS A 46 -22.72 48.47 -3.74
N ALA A 47 -22.16 48.52 -2.54
CA ALA A 47 -21.63 47.41 -1.79
C ALA A 47 -22.74 46.41 -1.43
N MET A 48 -22.45 45.13 -1.59
CA MET A 48 -22.97 44.09 -0.72
C MET A 48 -21.77 43.34 -0.13
N SER A 49 -21.88 43.12 1.16
CA SER A 49 -20.81 42.79 2.10
C SER A 49 -20.23 41.39 1.90
N ALA A 50 -19.00 41.25 2.39
CA ALA A 50 -18.37 39.99 2.74
C ALA A 50 -19.28 39.12 3.62
N ALA A 51 -19.58 37.92 3.15
CA ALA A 51 -19.81 36.70 3.93
C ALA A 51 -20.31 35.64 2.94
N ASP A 52 -19.38 34.88 2.36
CA ASP A 52 -19.60 33.53 1.83
C ASP A 52 -18.22 32.87 1.79
N VAL A 53 -17.63 32.74 2.98
CA VAL A 53 -16.54 31.81 3.30
C VAL A 53 -17.10 30.96 4.44
N ASP A 54 -16.79 29.67 4.39
CA ASP A 54 -17.08 28.62 5.37
C ASP A 54 -18.42 27.90 5.23
N GLU A 55 -18.40 26.78 4.48
CA GLU A 55 -18.95 25.48 4.91
C GLU A 55 -18.69 24.43 3.82
N GLU A 56 -17.43 24.05 3.61
CA GLU A 56 -17.12 22.64 3.34
C GLU A 56 -16.40 22.15 4.60
N GLU A 57 -17.24 21.88 5.60
CA GLU A 57 -16.95 21.19 6.85
C GLU A 57 -15.95 20.06 6.56
N ALA A 58 -14.71 20.22 7.01
CA ALA A 58 -13.74 19.14 7.02
C ALA A 58 -14.33 18.03 7.88
N ALA A 59 -15.05 17.09 7.26
CA ALA A 59 -15.59 15.92 7.92
C ALA A 59 -14.46 15.32 8.77
N GLU A 60 -14.61 15.36 10.10
CA GLU A 60 -13.59 14.87 11.02
C GLU A 60 -13.22 13.45 10.60
N ALA A 61 -11.95 13.23 10.27
CA ALA A 61 -11.47 11.91 9.89
C ALA A 61 -11.67 10.97 11.08
N ASP A 62 -12.60 10.03 10.95
CA ASP A 62 -12.88 9.07 12.02
C ASP A 62 -11.70 8.07 12.11
N GLU A 63 -11.09 7.96 13.29
CA GLU A 63 -9.85 7.25 13.54
C GLU A 63 -10.06 6.01 14.44
N GLU A 64 -9.42 4.90 14.10
CA GLU A 64 -9.33 3.71 14.95
C GLU A 64 -7.85 3.44 15.28
N VAL A 65 -7.53 3.37 16.58
CA VAL A 65 -6.15 3.18 17.05
C VAL A 65 -6.07 1.92 17.92
N HIS A 66 -5.19 1.01 17.55
CA HIS A 66 -4.80 -0.14 18.36
C HIS A 66 -3.34 0.01 18.79
N ARG A 67 -3.06 -0.12 20.08
CA ARG A 67 -1.70 -0.11 20.63
C ARG A 67 -1.53 -1.18 21.68
N ASP A 68 -0.43 -1.91 21.59
CA ASP A 68 0.14 -2.74 22.65
C ASP A 68 1.63 -2.38 22.83
N GLU A 69 2.35 -3.15 23.65
CA GLU A 69 3.77 -2.87 23.98
C GLU A 69 4.70 -2.89 22.76
N GLU A 70 4.37 -3.69 21.75
CA GLU A 70 5.26 -3.98 20.62
C GLU A 70 4.64 -3.56 19.27
N THR A 71 3.40 -3.08 19.25
CA THR A 71 2.64 -2.83 18.03
C THR A 71 1.73 -1.62 18.18
N SER A 72 1.76 -0.72 17.20
CA SER A 72 0.85 0.41 17.06
C SER A 72 0.25 0.38 15.66
N ILE A 73 -1.08 0.48 15.56
CA ILE A 73 -1.83 0.51 14.30
C ILE A 73 -2.81 1.66 14.41
N LYS A 74 -2.74 2.61 13.48
CA LYS A 74 -3.69 3.69 13.31
C LYS A 74 -4.37 3.52 11.96
N VAL A 75 -5.69 3.54 11.95
CA VAL A 75 -6.51 3.50 10.74
C VAL A 75 -7.31 4.78 10.70
N THR A 76 -7.06 5.63 9.72
CA THR A 76 -7.86 6.82 9.44
C THR A 76 -8.73 6.56 8.21
N GLN A 77 -9.91 7.17 8.15
CA GLN A 77 -10.77 7.08 6.98
C GLN A 77 -11.24 8.46 6.57
N SER A 78 -11.15 8.72 5.27
CA SER A 78 -11.66 9.93 4.65
C SER A 78 -12.95 9.64 3.87
N PRO A 79 -13.81 10.65 3.65
CA PRO A 79 -14.98 10.52 2.79
C PRO A 79 -14.62 9.94 1.42
N GLY A 80 -15.44 9.02 0.90
CA GLY A 80 -15.18 8.34 -0.38
C GLY A 80 -14.41 7.00 -0.29
N PHE A 81 -14.30 6.43 0.92
CA PHE A 81 -13.82 5.07 1.22
C PHE A 81 -12.30 4.85 1.11
N LEU A 82 -11.49 5.90 1.26
CA LEU A 82 -10.05 5.75 1.47
C LEU A 82 -9.79 5.46 2.95
N CYS A 83 -9.32 4.25 3.26
CA CYS A 83 -8.68 3.91 4.52
C CYS A 83 -7.18 4.11 4.39
N HIS A 84 -6.60 4.92 5.27
CA HIS A 84 -5.17 5.05 5.43
C HIS A 84 -4.74 4.34 6.71
N ILE A 85 -3.66 3.59 6.64
CA ILE A 85 -3.17 2.73 7.70
C ILE A 85 -1.71 3.11 7.96
N GLU A 86 -1.43 3.52 9.19
CA GLU A 86 -0.07 3.67 9.71
C GLU A 86 0.14 2.64 10.80
N ALA A 87 1.03 1.69 10.55
CA ALA A 87 1.32 0.62 11.48
C ALA A 87 2.81 0.50 11.76
N THR A 88 3.15 0.12 12.98
CA THR A 88 4.53 -0.06 13.44
C THR A 88 4.59 -1.26 14.35
N ALA A 89 5.59 -2.12 14.19
CA ALA A 89 5.84 -3.24 15.08
C ALA A 89 7.34 -3.50 15.27
N ALA A 90 7.71 -3.90 16.49
CA ALA A 90 9.06 -4.33 16.83
C ALA A 90 9.19 -5.85 16.70
N PHE A 91 10.35 -6.32 16.23
CA PHE A 91 10.61 -7.74 16.00
C PHE A 91 11.97 -8.17 16.55
N ARG A 92 12.04 -9.40 17.04
CA ARG A 92 13.27 -10.03 17.55
C ARG A 92 14.11 -10.66 16.44
N MET A 93 14.10 -10.07 15.26
CA MET A 93 14.81 -10.56 14.08
C MET A 93 15.61 -9.41 13.45
N PRO A 94 16.87 -9.64 13.00
CA PRO A 94 17.64 -8.60 12.32
C PRO A 94 16.89 -8.04 11.11
N ALA A 95 16.99 -6.72 10.89
CA ALA A 95 16.19 -6.02 9.88
C ALA A 95 16.34 -6.60 8.47
N HIS A 96 17.57 -6.91 8.04
CA HIS A 96 17.85 -7.50 6.74
C HIS A 96 17.30 -8.92 6.61
N THR A 97 17.42 -9.74 7.66
CA THR A 97 16.82 -11.08 7.71
C THR A 97 15.30 -11.01 7.64
N LEU A 98 14.68 -10.07 8.35
CA LEU A 98 13.22 -9.88 8.30
C LEU A 98 12.76 -9.50 6.89
N PHE A 99 13.48 -8.57 6.26
CA PHE A 99 13.18 -8.14 4.90
C PHE A 99 13.19 -9.31 3.92
N LYS A 100 14.30 -10.05 3.84
CA LYS A 100 14.45 -11.18 2.90
C LYS A 100 13.64 -12.40 3.27
N GLN A 101 13.78 -12.88 4.50
CA GLN A 101 13.31 -14.21 4.89
C GLN A 101 11.79 -14.25 5.13
N VAL A 102 11.15 -13.09 5.33
CA VAL A 102 9.73 -13.00 5.67
C VAL A 102 8.99 -12.11 4.68
N ILE A 103 9.39 -10.85 4.54
CA ILE A 103 8.58 -9.85 3.82
C ILE A 103 8.63 -10.07 2.31
N THR A 104 9.82 -10.14 1.72
CA THR A 104 10.01 -10.28 0.26
C THR A 104 10.25 -11.73 -0.19
N HIS A 105 10.07 -12.70 0.70
CA HIS A 105 10.26 -14.09 0.32
C HIS A 105 9.20 -14.53 -0.71
N PRO A 106 9.58 -15.16 -1.83
CA PRO A 106 8.64 -15.56 -2.89
C PRO A 106 7.50 -16.49 -2.42
N ASP A 107 7.77 -17.27 -1.38
CA ASP A 107 6.84 -18.20 -0.74
C ASP A 107 6.21 -17.66 0.56
N ASN A 108 6.22 -16.34 0.80
CA ASN A 108 5.73 -15.73 2.05
C ASN A 108 4.23 -15.98 2.35
N ALA A 109 3.45 -16.42 1.35
CA ALA A 109 2.07 -16.89 1.55
C ALA A 109 1.97 -18.02 2.59
N ALA A 110 3.03 -18.82 2.79
CA ALA A 110 3.03 -19.86 3.82
C ALA A 110 3.15 -19.30 5.26
N ILE A 111 3.53 -18.03 5.42
CA ILE A 111 3.60 -17.33 6.71
C ILE A 111 2.27 -16.67 7.03
N PHE A 112 1.69 -15.96 6.05
CA PHE A 112 0.53 -15.10 6.26
C PHE A 112 -0.79 -15.87 6.18
N ARG A 113 -1.49 -16.02 7.31
CA ARG A 113 -2.71 -16.86 7.42
C ARG A 113 -3.90 -16.39 6.59
N HIS A 114 -3.84 -15.18 6.04
CA HIS A 114 -4.89 -14.56 5.23
C HIS A 114 -4.52 -14.47 3.76
N MET A 115 -3.38 -15.05 3.38
CA MET A 115 -2.96 -15.24 2.00
C MET A 115 -2.99 -16.74 1.72
N ASP A 116 -3.90 -17.20 0.86
CA ASP A 116 -4.01 -18.64 0.58
C ASP A 116 -2.83 -19.13 -0.25
N ARG A 117 -2.43 -18.33 -1.26
CA ARG A 117 -1.28 -18.60 -2.12
C ARG A 117 -0.88 -17.38 -2.94
N CYS A 118 0.35 -17.41 -3.44
CA CYS A 118 0.82 -16.59 -4.56
C CYS A 118 0.60 -17.39 -5.86
N SER A 119 -0.41 -17.03 -6.66
CA SER A 119 -0.76 -17.77 -7.89
C SER A 119 0.02 -17.31 -9.11
N TYR A 120 0.64 -16.14 -9.05
CA TYR A 120 1.53 -15.61 -10.08
C TYR A 120 2.67 -14.84 -9.45
N ARG A 121 3.89 -15.04 -9.95
CA ARG A 121 5.06 -14.22 -9.62
C ARG A 121 5.98 -14.13 -10.82
N ARG A 122 6.36 -12.92 -11.20
CA ARG A 122 7.37 -12.66 -12.22
C ARG A 122 8.26 -11.51 -11.81
N VAL A 123 9.57 -11.75 -11.82
CA VAL A 123 10.56 -10.67 -11.72
C VAL A 123 10.60 -9.95 -13.06
N LEU A 124 10.30 -8.66 -13.04
CA LEU A 124 10.28 -7.80 -14.23
C LEU A 124 11.65 -7.16 -14.46
N GLU A 125 12.26 -6.67 -13.39
CA GLU A 125 13.57 -6.01 -13.38
C GLU A 125 14.35 -6.45 -12.15
N ASP A 126 15.65 -6.67 -12.29
CA ASP A 126 16.59 -6.94 -11.21
C ASP A 126 17.95 -6.34 -11.60
N ASP A 127 18.44 -5.41 -10.79
CA ASP A 127 19.70 -4.72 -11.05
C ASP A 127 20.94 -5.48 -10.54
N GLY A 128 20.73 -6.60 -9.82
CA GLY A 128 21.77 -7.37 -9.15
C GLY A 128 22.43 -6.68 -7.95
N GLN A 129 21.97 -5.49 -7.58
CA GLN A 129 22.44 -4.68 -6.44
C GLN A 129 21.39 -4.55 -5.33
N GLY A 130 20.24 -5.19 -5.49
CA GLY A 130 19.19 -5.27 -4.49
C GLY A 130 17.93 -4.48 -4.84
N LEU A 131 17.89 -3.80 -5.99
CA LEU A 131 16.66 -3.22 -6.52
C LEU A 131 15.98 -4.21 -7.45
N ARG A 132 14.72 -4.54 -7.12
CA ARG A 132 13.95 -5.52 -7.88
C ARG A 132 12.52 -5.07 -8.06
N LYS A 133 12.01 -5.22 -9.28
CA LYS A 133 10.59 -5.01 -9.59
C LYS A 133 9.94 -6.35 -9.87
N VAL A 134 8.88 -6.67 -9.14
CA VAL A 134 8.20 -7.96 -9.19
C VAL A 134 6.71 -7.73 -9.40
N ARG A 135 6.11 -8.49 -10.30
CA ARG A 135 4.66 -8.59 -10.44
C ARG A 135 4.19 -9.85 -9.74
N VAL A 136 3.19 -9.73 -8.86
CA VAL A 136 2.63 -10.85 -8.10
C VAL A 136 1.10 -10.87 -8.18
N ALA A 137 0.51 -12.04 -8.02
CA ALA A 137 -0.92 -12.19 -7.76
C ALA A 137 -1.13 -13.05 -6.52
N HIS A 138 -1.77 -12.46 -5.50
CA HIS A 138 -2.11 -13.15 -4.26
C HIS A 138 -3.59 -13.49 -4.23
N GLU A 139 -3.92 -14.71 -3.86
CA GLU A 139 -5.29 -15.16 -3.66
C GLU A 139 -5.61 -15.22 -2.17
N ALA A 140 -6.80 -14.73 -1.81
CA ALA A 140 -7.31 -14.81 -0.45
C ALA A 140 -8.79 -15.21 -0.47
N SER A 141 -9.10 -16.25 0.29
CA SER A 141 -10.47 -16.69 0.51
C SER A 141 -11.11 -15.89 1.63
N TRP A 142 -12.33 -15.43 1.38
CA TRP A 142 -13.15 -14.76 2.37
C TRP A 142 -14.38 -15.61 2.68
N ARG A 143 -14.85 -15.49 3.92
CA ARG A 143 -16.11 -16.08 4.39
C ARG A 143 -16.83 -15.03 5.20
N PHE A 144 -18.01 -14.65 4.76
CA PHE A 144 -18.86 -13.72 5.47
C PHE A 144 -20.29 -14.24 5.48
N LEU A 145 -20.83 -14.48 6.69
CA LEU A 145 -22.12 -15.13 6.92
C LEU A 145 -22.21 -16.48 6.16
N LEU A 146 -23.14 -16.61 5.22
CA LEU A 146 -23.36 -17.82 4.42
C LEU A 146 -22.61 -17.78 3.07
N LEU A 147 -21.91 -16.69 2.77
CA LEU A 147 -21.16 -16.51 1.53
C LEU A 147 -19.69 -16.84 1.73
N LYS A 148 -19.11 -17.45 0.70
CA LYS A 148 -17.67 -17.67 0.59
C LYS A 148 -17.23 -17.31 -0.82
N GLY A 149 -16.01 -16.79 -0.94
CA GLY A 149 -15.41 -16.52 -2.23
C GLY A 149 -13.90 -16.44 -2.11
N THR A 150 -13.24 -16.25 -3.25
CA THR A 150 -11.81 -15.97 -3.33
C THR A 150 -11.65 -14.71 -4.15
N PHE A 151 -10.80 -13.80 -3.72
CA PHE A 151 -10.39 -12.66 -4.54
C PHE A 151 -8.90 -12.75 -4.82
N THR A 152 -8.50 -12.23 -5.98
CA THR A 152 -7.11 -12.15 -6.42
C THR A 152 -6.68 -10.70 -6.44
N THR A 153 -5.58 -10.40 -5.77
CA THR A 153 -4.96 -9.08 -5.77
C THR A 153 -3.68 -9.14 -6.60
N LYS A 154 -3.66 -8.47 -7.75
CA LYS A 154 -2.46 -8.33 -8.58
C LYS A 154 -1.71 -7.07 -8.18
N LEU A 155 -0.43 -7.22 -7.83
CA LEU A 155 0.42 -6.14 -7.36
C LEU A 155 1.65 -5.99 -8.24
N LEU A 156 2.05 -4.74 -8.45
CA LEU A 156 3.42 -4.38 -8.77
C LEU A 156 4.14 -4.06 -7.46
N VAL A 157 5.28 -4.72 -7.24
CA VAL A 157 6.10 -4.60 -6.03
C VAL A 157 7.49 -4.14 -6.44
N GLU A 158 8.01 -3.13 -5.75
CA GLU A 158 9.38 -2.64 -5.87
C GLU A 158 10.09 -2.89 -4.53
N GLU A 159 11.15 -3.68 -4.59
CA GLU A 159 11.96 -4.11 -3.45
C GLU A 159 13.30 -3.38 -3.52
N ASP A 160 13.70 -2.72 -2.43
CA ASP A 160 15.03 -2.14 -2.23
C ASP A 160 15.68 -2.79 -1.00
N GLU A 161 16.59 -3.73 -1.26
CA GLU A 161 17.32 -4.45 -0.22
C GLU A 161 18.25 -3.53 0.60
N GLN A 162 18.82 -2.49 -0.01
CA GLN A 162 19.76 -1.61 0.68
C GLN A 162 19.03 -0.66 1.63
N ALA A 163 17.89 -0.13 1.19
CA ALA A 163 17.03 0.72 2.01
C ALA A 163 16.11 -0.08 2.93
N LEU A 164 15.95 -1.39 2.70
CA LEU A 164 14.98 -2.27 3.36
C LEU A 164 13.54 -1.75 3.22
N ILE A 165 13.21 -1.33 2.00
CA ILE A 165 11.92 -0.78 1.60
C ILE A 165 11.26 -1.72 0.59
N MET A 166 9.97 -1.95 0.77
CA MET A 166 9.12 -2.62 -0.22
C MET A 166 7.91 -1.73 -0.49
N ASP A 167 7.87 -1.13 -1.67
CA ASP A 167 6.72 -0.43 -2.18
C ASP A 167 5.84 -1.42 -2.95
N PHE A 168 4.52 -1.30 -2.80
CA PHE A 168 3.59 -2.13 -3.56
C PHE A 168 2.35 -1.33 -3.94
N GLN A 169 1.78 -1.66 -5.09
CA GLN A 169 0.55 -1.06 -5.58
C GLN A 169 -0.24 -2.02 -6.46
N LEU A 170 -1.53 -1.77 -6.67
CA LEU A 170 -2.30 -2.50 -7.68
C LEU A 170 -1.58 -2.45 -9.02
N ASP A 171 -1.46 -3.59 -9.67
CA ASP A 171 -0.89 -3.69 -11.01
C ASP A 171 -1.70 -2.81 -11.98
N PRO A 172 -1.10 -1.80 -12.63
CA PRO A 172 -1.81 -0.94 -13.57
C PRO A 172 -2.44 -1.71 -14.75
N GLU A 173 -1.86 -2.85 -15.11
CA GLU A 173 -2.30 -3.67 -16.25
C GLU A 173 -3.45 -4.64 -15.91
N GLY A 174 -3.85 -4.77 -14.65
CA GLY A 174 -4.91 -5.72 -14.30
C GLY A 174 -5.31 -5.86 -12.83
N GLY A 175 -4.74 -5.06 -11.94
CA GLY A 175 -5.04 -5.03 -10.50
C GLY A 175 -6.25 -4.15 -10.14
N GLY A 176 -6.63 -3.21 -11.00
CA GLY A 176 -7.72 -2.26 -10.75
C GLY A 176 -9.14 -2.75 -11.07
N SER A 177 -9.30 -3.95 -11.62
CA SER A 177 -10.62 -4.50 -12.03
C SER A 177 -11.36 -5.26 -10.91
N GLY A 178 -10.79 -5.31 -9.71
CA GLY A 178 -11.36 -5.99 -8.55
C GLY A 178 -12.21 -5.09 -7.64
N ILE A 179 -12.47 -5.57 -6.43
CA ILE A 179 -13.16 -4.81 -5.36
C ILE A 179 -12.36 -3.59 -4.87
N MET A 180 -11.06 -3.53 -5.17
CA MET A 180 -10.16 -2.45 -4.75
C MET A 180 -9.89 -1.51 -5.93
N ARG A 181 -10.16 -0.23 -5.72
CA ARG A 181 -9.85 0.85 -6.67
C ARG A 181 -8.46 1.44 -6.42
N LYS A 182 -8.05 1.51 -5.16
CA LYS A 182 -6.72 1.95 -4.74
C LYS A 182 -6.21 0.95 -3.72
N PHE A 183 -4.99 0.49 -3.92
CA PHE A 183 -4.26 -0.25 -2.91
C PHE A 183 -2.80 0.02 -3.18
N HIS A 184 -2.18 0.81 -2.33
CA HIS A 184 -0.74 0.99 -2.35
C HIS A 184 -0.22 1.03 -0.92
N GLY A 185 1.03 0.69 -0.74
CA GLY A 185 1.66 0.87 0.54
C GLY A 185 3.16 0.74 0.44
N ARG A 186 3.79 1.13 1.54
CA ARG A 186 5.22 1.06 1.77
C ARG A 186 5.47 0.31 3.04
N TRP A 187 6.24 -0.75 2.92
CA TRP A 187 6.83 -1.44 4.05
C TRP A 187 8.27 -0.94 4.23
N THR A 188 8.63 -0.53 5.43
CA THR A 188 10.02 -0.13 5.76
C THR A 188 10.49 -0.89 6.98
N ILE A 189 11.73 -1.34 6.96
CA ILE A 189 12.34 -2.08 8.06
C ILE A 189 13.67 -1.43 8.41
N ARG A 190 13.91 -1.24 9.70
CA ARG A 190 15.18 -0.68 10.19
C ARG A 190 15.65 -1.41 11.44
N PRO A 191 16.95 -1.37 11.77
CA PRO A 191 17.41 -1.78 13.09
C PRO A 191 16.62 -1.05 14.19
N HIS A 192 16.28 -1.76 15.25
CA HIS A 192 15.56 -1.13 16.35
C HIS A 192 16.48 -0.07 17.01
N PRO A 193 16.02 1.18 17.18
CA PRO A 193 16.92 2.28 17.58
C PRO A 193 17.36 2.22 19.06
N ALA A 194 16.57 1.61 19.95
CA ALA A 194 16.74 1.79 21.39
C ALA A 194 16.42 0.56 22.26
N ASP A 195 15.95 -0.54 21.68
CA ASP A 195 15.47 -1.69 22.45
C ASP A 195 16.44 -2.84 22.24
N PRO A 196 17.09 -3.34 23.31
CA PRO A 196 18.00 -4.48 23.19
C PRO A 196 17.27 -5.83 23.00
N GLN A 197 15.98 -5.92 23.29
CA GLN A 197 15.19 -7.14 23.13
C GLN A 197 14.71 -7.34 21.69
N HIS A 198 14.52 -6.24 20.96
CA HIS A 198 14.07 -6.24 19.56
C HIS A 198 15.22 -5.84 18.64
N ALA A 199 15.43 -6.59 17.57
CA ALA A 199 16.52 -6.33 16.63
C ALA A 199 16.08 -5.43 15.47
N SER A 200 14.78 -5.36 15.18
CA SER A 200 14.24 -4.49 14.13
C SER A 200 12.95 -3.81 14.54
N LEU A 201 12.69 -2.68 13.89
CA LEU A 201 11.42 -1.98 13.89
C LEU A 201 10.93 -1.92 12.44
N SER A 202 9.67 -2.27 12.24
CA SER A 202 9.04 -2.20 10.93
C SER A 202 7.87 -1.23 10.93
N THR A 203 7.70 -0.52 9.83
CA THR A 203 6.55 0.35 9.59
C THR A 203 5.84 -0.07 8.31
N LEU A 204 4.52 -0.01 8.33
CA LEU A 204 3.65 -0.20 7.17
C LEU A 204 2.79 1.05 7.04
N ASP A 205 2.95 1.76 5.93
CA ASP A 205 2.11 2.87 5.52
C ASP A 205 1.30 2.43 4.30
N GLN A 206 -0.03 2.52 4.34
CA GLN A 206 -0.87 1.93 3.31
C GLN A 206 -2.17 2.68 3.11
N ASP A 207 -2.51 2.87 1.84
CA ASP A 207 -3.80 3.39 1.38
C ASP A 207 -4.61 2.29 0.72
N LEU A 208 -5.87 2.16 1.13
CA LEU A 208 -6.85 1.24 0.56
C LEU A 208 -8.13 2.00 0.23
N ALA A 209 -8.61 1.90 -1.01
CA ALA A 209 -9.95 2.34 -1.38
C ALA A 209 -10.70 1.24 -2.13
N LEU A 210 -11.94 1.00 -1.74
CA LEU A 210 -12.83 0.07 -2.42
C LEU A 210 -13.45 0.73 -3.66
N GLY A 211 -13.65 -0.04 -4.72
CA GLY A 211 -14.37 0.38 -5.92
C GLY A 211 -15.90 0.33 -5.77
N VAL A 212 -16.39 -0.14 -4.61
CA VAL A 212 -17.81 -0.28 -4.29
C VAL A 212 -18.18 0.62 -3.12
N TYR A 213 -19.30 1.33 -3.26
CA TYR A 213 -19.88 2.11 -2.17
C TYR A 213 -20.44 1.15 -1.10
N MET A 214 -20.01 1.32 0.15
CA MET A 214 -20.60 0.61 1.28
C MET A 214 -21.43 1.60 2.11
N PRO A 215 -22.77 1.43 2.22
CA PRO A 215 -23.57 2.34 3.03
C PRO A 215 -23.15 2.25 4.51
N PRO A 216 -23.29 3.32 5.30
CA PRO A 216 -23.20 3.21 6.76
C PRO A 216 -24.12 2.09 7.27
N PRO A 217 -23.72 1.29 8.28
CA PRO A 217 -22.51 1.38 9.12
C PRO A 217 -21.33 0.51 8.64
N PHE A 218 -21.31 0.08 7.37
CA PHE A 218 -20.26 -0.84 6.86
C PHE A 218 -18.89 -0.17 6.72
N ASP A 219 -18.83 1.15 6.65
CA ASP A 219 -17.63 1.98 6.70
C ASP A 219 -16.82 1.77 8.00
N ARG A 220 -17.51 1.75 9.15
CA ARG A 220 -16.89 1.45 10.46
C ARG A 220 -16.42 0.00 10.55
N ILE A 221 -17.14 -0.92 9.92
CA ILE A 221 -16.74 -2.33 9.84
C ILE A 221 -15.43 -2.46 9.06
N LEU A 222 -15.24 -1.69 7.98
CA LEU A 222 -14.03 -1.73 7.17
C LEU A 222 -12.78 -1.35 7.97
N LYS A 223 -12.83 -0.29 8.80
CA LYS A 223 -11.69 0.10 9.64
C LYS A 223 -11.28 -1.00 10.59
N ARG A 224 -12.27 -1.59 11.27
CA ARG A 224 -12.03 -2.68 12.21
C ARG A 224 -11.47 -3.91 11.51
N ILE A 225 -11.93 -4.21 10.29
CA ILE A 225 -11.38 -5.28 9.47
C ILE A 225 -9.93 -4.97 9.10
N SER A 226 -9.63 -3.77 8.61
CA SER A 226 -8.28 -3.33 8.24
C SER A 226 -7.32 -3.39 9.43
N CYS A 227 -7.73 -2.86 10.59
CA CYS A 227 -6.94 -2.90 11.82
C CYS A 227 -6.63 -4.35 12.23
N ASN A 228 -7.65 -5.22 12.26
CA ASN A 228 -7.47 -6.63 12.61
C ASN A 228 -6.62 -7.39 11.57
N GLN A 229 -6.73 -7.04 10.29
CA GLN A 229 -5.93 -7.65 9.23
C GLN A 229 -4.44 -7.33 9.42
N VAL A 230 -4.11 -6.06 9.64
CA VAL A 230 -2.73 -5.62 9.89
C VAL A 230 -2.18 -6.20 11.18
N LYS A 231 -3.01 -6.26 12.23
CA LYS A 231 -2.64 -6.92 13.49
C LYS A 231 -2.20 -8.35 13.28
N LYS A 232 -3.01 -9.13 12.55
CA LYS A 232 -2.70 -10.55 12.28
C LYS A 232 -1.48 -10.72 11.40
N ILE A 233 -1.26 -9.82 10.44
CA ILE A 233 -0.03 -9.79 9.64
C ILE A 233 1.18 -9.66 10.56
N PHE A 234 1.18 -8.71 11.51
CA PHE A 234 2.29 -8.58 12.46
C PHE A 234 2.41 -9.77 13.41
N GLU A 235 1.31 -10.36 13.87
CA GLU A 235 1.34 -11.61 14.65
C GLU A 235 2.01 -12.76 13.87
N ASP A 236 1.70 -12.90 12.58
CA ASP A 236 2.30 -13.92 11.70
C ASP A 236 3.80 -13.67 11.52
N VAL A 237 4.21 -12.41 11.33
CA VAL A 237 5.63 -12.03 11.27
C VAL A 237 6.35 -12.31 12.59
N LYS A 238 5.75 -11.97 13.74
CA LYS A 238 6.33 -12.27 15.07
C LYS A 238 6.53 -13.76 15.27
N LYS A 239 5.51 -14.55 14.90
CA LYS A 239 5.59 -16.01 14.97
C LYS A 239 6.71 -16.56 14.10
N GLU A 240 6.86 -16.05 12.87
CA GLU A 240 7.95 -16.49 12.00
C GLU A 240 9.32 -16.04 12.49
N ALA A 241 9.42 -14.85 13.08
CA ALA A 241 10.64 -14.39 13.73
C ALA A 241 11.09 -15.36 14.83
N ASP A 242 10.16 -15.80 15.68
CA ASP A 242 10.43 -16.80 16.71
C ASP A 242 10.84 -18.16 16.13
N ASN A 243 10.22 -18.60 15.04
CA ASN A 243 10.56 -19.83 14.34
C ASN A 243 12.00 -19.80 13.80
N VAL A 244 12.38 -18.72 13.12
CA VAL A 244 13.73 -18.52 12.58
C VAL A 244 14.75 -18.49 13.72
N ASN A 245 14.48 -17.76 14.81
CA ASN A 245 15.36 -17.69 15.97
C ASN A 245 15.57 -19.04 16.67
N ARG A 246 14.59 -19.95 16.56
CA ARG A 246 14.67 -21.33 17.07
C ARG A 246 15.34 -22.29 16.07
N GLY A 247 15.81 -21.80 14.92
CA GLY A 247 16.40 -22.61 13.86
C GLY A 247 15.38 -23.49 13.13
N ARG A 248 14.10 -23.09 13.12
CA ARG A 248 13.00 -23.81 12.46
C ARG A 248 12.20 -22.89 11.54
N PRO A 249 12.85 -22.23 10.56
CA PRO A 249 12.14 -21.35 9.63
C PRO A 249 11.03 -22.11 8.89
N THR A 250 9.90 -21.45 8.64
CA THR A 250 8.82 -22.01 7.80
C THR A 250 9.26 -22.09 6.36
N LEU A 251 10.07 -21.12 5.92
CA LEU A 251 10.53 -20.98 4.54
C LEU A 251 11.98 -21.48 4.37
N CYS A 252 12.32 -21.92 3.17
CA CYS A 252 13.71 -22.16 2.80
C CYS A 252 14.51 -20.84 2.82
N PRO A 253 15.85 -20.88 2.84
CA PRO A 253 16.66 -19.68 2.70
C PRO A 253 16.28 -18.86 1.46
N TRP A 254 16.17 -17.54 1.62
CA TRP A 254 15.75 -16.64 0.52
C TRP A 254 16.60 -16.79 -0.75
N GLU A 255 17.92 -16.98 -0.61
CA GLU A 255 18.84 -17.13 -1.75
C GLU A 255 18.50 -18.35 -2.64
N GLU A 256 17.85 -19.38 -2.09
CA GLU A 256 17.41 -20.56 -2.86
C GLU A 256 16.10 -20.31 -3.61
N ALA A 257 15.31 -19.33 -3.17
CA ALA A 257 13.98 -19.06 -3.69
C ALA A 257 13.86 -17.77 -4.51
N LYS A 258 14.79 -16.82 -4.36
CA LYS A 258 14.66 -15.43 -4.85
C LYS A 258 14.24 -15.31 -6.31
N ASP A 259 14.68 -16.23 -7.17
CA ASP A 259 14.43 -16.19 -8.61
C ASP A 259 13.24 -17.08 -9.05
N LYS A 260 12.51 -17.68 -8.10
CA LYS A 260 11.31 -18.48 -8.38
C LYS A 260 10.27 -17.65 -9.11
N GLN A 261 9.75 -18.17 -10.22
CA GLN A 261 8.63 -17.59 -10.95
C GLN A 261 7.48 -18.58 -10.97
N PHE A 262 6.26 -18.08 -10.89
CA PHE A 262 5.04 -18.89 -10.83
C PHE A 262 3.97 -18.34 -11.77
N GLY A 263 3.15 -19.24 -12.31
CA GLY A 263 2.06 -18.91 -13.22
C GLY A 263 2.55 -18.76 -14.66
N GLU A 264 2.13 -19.65 -15.56
CA GLU A 264 2.30 -19.46 -17.00
C GLU A 264 1.37 -18.34 -17.48
N GLY A 265 1.85 -17.53 -18.43
CA GLY A 265 1.08 -16.44 -19.02
C GLY A 265 -0.21 -16.94 -19.66
N GLN A 266 -1.33 -16.89 -18.93
CA GLN A 266 -2.60 -16.62 -19.56
C GLN A 266 -2.60 -15.12 -19.88
N GLY A 267 -2.26 -14.82 -21.13
CA GLY A 267 -2.54 -13.54 -21.73
C GLY A 267 -4.02 -13.18 -21.57
N GLU A 268 -4.28 -11.88 -21.70
CA GLU A 268 -5.51 -11.26 -22.22
C GLU A 268 -6.83 -12.05 -22.11
N ASP A 269 -7.82 -11.41 -21.47
CA ASP A 269 -9.26 -11.74 -21.57
C ASP A 269 -9.83 -12.97 -20.84
N ALA A 270 -9.28 -13.36 -19.70
CA ALA A 270 -10.13 -13.97 -18.68
C ALA A 270 -10.89 -12.85 -17.93
N ALA A 271 -12.08 -12.52 -18.44
CA ALA A 271 -13.03 -11.62 -17.80
C ALA A 271 -13.09 -11.85 -16.28
N PRO A 272 -13.13 -10.79 -15.45
CA PRO A 272 -13.30 -10.97 -14.02
C PRO A 272 -14.56 -11.81 -13.83
N ALA A 273 -14.45 -12.91 -13.08
CA ALA A 273 -15.61 -13.66 -12.64
C ALA A 273 -16.58 -12.63 -12.05
N ALA A 274 -17.68 -12.41 -12.77
CA ALA A 274 -18.65 -11.39 -12.42
C ALA A 274 -19.06 -11.66 -10.98
N VAL A 275 -18.70 -10.73 -10.10
CA VAL A 275 -19.41 -10.60 -8.83
C VAL A 275 -20.87 -10.46 -9.27
N PRO A 276 -21.80 -11.35 -8.85
CA PRO A 276 -23.19 -11.09 -9.13
C PRO A 276 -23.48 -9.72 -8.55
N ALA A 277 -23.87 -8.78 -9.43
CA ALA A 277 -24.34 -7.47 -9.03
C ALA A 277 -25.24 -7.68 -7.82
N ALA A 278 -24.87 -7.09 -6.69
CA ALA A 278 -25.66 -7.16 -5.48
C ALA A 278 -27.07 -6.70 -5.86
N VAL A 279 -27.97 -7.67 -5.93
CA VAL A 279 -29.39 -7.43 -6.11
C VAL A 279 -29.79 -6.50 -4.97
N PRO A 280 -30.47 -5.37 -5.22
CA PRO A 280 -30.91 -4.51 -4.15
C PRO A 280 -31.75 -5.36 -3.20
N ALA A 281 -31.31 -5.43 -1.93
CA ALA A 281 -32.05 -6.10 -0.89
C ALA A 281 -33.47 -5.52 -0.86
N ALA A 282 -34.43 -6.33 -1.29
CA ALA A 282 -35.83 -6.03 -1.11
C ALA A 282 -36.07 -5.82 0.39
N VAL A 283 -36.59 -4.64 0.72
CA VAL A 283 -37.06 -4.28 2.05
C VAL A 283 -38.09 -5.34 2.47
N PRO A 284 -37.94 -6.04 3.60
CA PRO A 284 -39.03 -6.86 4.11
C PRO A 284 -40.16 -5.93 4.55
N GLU A 285 -41.26 -6.02 3.81
CA GLU A 285 -42.57 -5.48 4.13
C GLU A 285 -42.99 -5.92 5.55
N ALA A 286 -43.33 -4.95 6.39
CA ALA A 286 -43.70 -5.17 7.78
C ALA A 286 -44.95 -6.07 7.87
N ALA A 287 -44.81 -7.24 8.48
CA ALA A 287 -45.94 -8.10 8.80
C ALA A 287 -46.85 -7.43 9.85
N PRO A 288 -48.19 -7.52 9.70
CA PRO A 288 -49.14 -6.84 10.57
C PRO A 288 -49.19 -7.44 11.98
N ALA A 289 -49.37 -6.56 12.97
CA ALA A 289 -49.52 -6.88 14.38
C ALA A 289 -50.71 -7.85 14.62
N ALA A 290 -50.44 -8.92 15.39
CA ALA A 290 -51.47 -9.81 15.90
C ALA A 290 -52.26 -9.14 17.04
N PRO A 291 -53.58 -9.40 17.16
CA PRO A 291 -54.44 -8.74 18.15
C PRO A 291 -54.27 -9.31 19.56
N ALA A 292 -54.53 -8.42 20.53
CA ALA A 292 -54.47 -8.66 21.97
C ALA A 292 -55.41 -9.78 22.43
N VAL A 293 -54.87 -10.64 23.32
CA VAL A 293 -55.61 -11.68 24.04
C VAL A 293 -56.44 -11.02 25.14
N ALA A 294 -57.74 -11.31 25.15
CA ALA A 294 -58.67 -10.88 26.18
C ALA A 294 -58.52 -11.73 27.46
N GLU A 295 -58.46 -11.05 28.60
CA GLU A 295 -58.53 -11.60 29.96
C GLU A 295 -60.01 -11.86 30.33
N PRO A 296 -60.37 -12.97 30.99
CA PRO A 296 -61.72 -13.17 31.48
C PRO A 296 -61.87 -12.61 32.90
N ALA A 297 -62.79 -11.66 33.09
CA ALA A 297 -63.28 -11.26 34.39
C ALA A 297 -64.38 -12.24 34.87
N ALA A 298 -64.24 -12.68 36.11
CA ALA A 298 -65.28 -13.33 36.92
C ALA A 298 -66.22 -12.28 37.53
#